data_AF-A0A528CAA6-F1
#
_entry.id   AF-A0A528CAA6-F1
#
_cell.length_a   1.000
_cell.length_b   1.000
_cell.length_c   1.000
_cell.angle_alpha   90.00
_cell.angle_beta   90.00
_cell.angle_gamma   90.00
#
_symmetry.space_group_name_H-M   'P 1'
#
loop_
_entity.id
_entity.type
_entity.pdbx_description
1 polymer ?
#
loop_
_entity_poly.entity_id
_entity_poly.type
_entity_poly.pdbx_seq_one_letter_code
_entity_poly.pdbx_strand_id
1 'polypeptide(L)'
;MTSDRLNAVFEHIEANRIPFLDRLIDYLRHPSISAENIGIAEVGALLAEMLTDVGLETSLMLTEGHPMVVARWEKALGKPTVLLYGHYDVQPADPIDKWLSPPFEPTIRDGRLYARGAGDNKGQHFAQILAIESHLKVYGVLPCNVILLLEGEE
;
A
#
# COMPACT_ATOMS: atom_id res chain seq x y z
N MET A 1 28.61 0.50 -6.92
CA MET A 1 28.27 -0.84 -6.40
C MET A 1 26.87 -0.92 -5.79
N THR A 2 26.50 -0.15 -4.76
CA THR A 2 25.08 -0.07 -4.31
C THR A 2 24.21 0.76 -5.25
N SER A 3 24.75 1.85 -5.80
CA SER A 3 24.04 2.71 -6.77
C SER A 3 23.57 1.93 -8.01
N ASP A 4 24.42 1.06 -8.57
CA ASP A 4 24.10 0.33 -9.81
C ASP A 4 22.97 -0.69 -9.61
N ARG A 5 22.81 -1.24 -8.40
CA ARG A 5 21.72 -2.17 -8.07
C ARG A 5 20.38 -1.47 -7.82
N LEU A 6 20.40 -0.20 -7.41
CA LEU A 6 19.16 0.56 -7.28
C LEU A 6 18.72 1.14 -8.62
N ASN A 7 19.66 1.43 -9.53
CA ASN A 7 19.34 1.97 -10.86
C ASN A 7 18.35 1.08 -11.63
N ALA A 8 18.57 -0.24 -11.69
CA ALA A 8 17.65 -1.13 -12.41
C ALA A 8 16.24 -1.17 -11.78
N VAL A 9 16.13 -1.01 -10.46
CA VAL A 9 14.84 -0.91 -9.75
C VAL A 9 14.17 0.41 -10.04
N PHE A 10 14.92 1.52 -10.03
CA PHE A 10 14.38 2.84 -10.38
C PHE A 10 13.97 2.91 -11.86
N GLU A 11 14.73 2.33 -12.77
CA GLU A 11 14.36 2.19 -14.18
C GLU A 11 13.06 1.39 -14.34
N HIS A 12 12.90 0.30 -13.57
CA HIS A 12 11.66 -0.47 -13.55
C HIS A 12 10.47 0.35 -13.03
N ILE A 13 10.66 1.11 -11.94
CA ILE A 13 9.61 1.99 -11.39
C ILE A 13 9.21 3.06 -12.39
N GLU A 14 10.17 3.73 -13.03
CA GLU A 14 9.90 4.75 -14.05
C GLU A 14 9.18 4.18 -15.27
N ALA A 15 9.60 3.00 -15.75
CA ALA A 15 8.95 2.30 -16.86
C ALA A 15 7.50 1.87 -16.53
N ASN A 16 7.18 1.65 -15.25
CA ASN A 16 5.86 1.23 -14.77
C ASN A 16 5.10 2.34 -14.02
N ARG A 17 5.53 3.61 -14.16
CA ARG A 17 4.95 4.73 -13.42
C ARG A 17 3.44 4.87 -13.62
N ILE A 18 2.98 4.75 -14.87
CA ILE A 18 1.55 4.84 -15.22
C ILE A 18 0.74 3.69 -14.59
N PRO A 19 1.04 2.41 -14.84
CA PRO A 19 0.26 1.32 -14.24
C PRO A 19 0.33 1.30 -12.71
N PHE A 20 1.43 1.74 -12.10
CA PHE A 20 1.51 1.90 -10.64
C PHE A 20 0.59 3.00 -10.12
N LEU A 21 0.54 4.14 -10.81
CA LEU A 21 -0.37 5.22 -10.47
C LEU A 21 -1.83 4.81 -10.66
N ASP A 22 -2.15 4.06 -11.72
CA ASP A 22 -3.50 3.54 -11.96
C ASP A 22 -3.94 2.58 -10.85
N ARG A 23 -3.05 1.70 -10.37
CA ARG A 23 -3.33 0.83 -9.22
C ARG A 23 -3.56 1.60 -7.93
N LEU A 24 -2.78 2.66 -7.68
CA LEU A 24 -3.01 3.53 -6.52
C LEU A 24 -4.35 4.26 -6.63
N ILE A 25 -4.68 4.78 -7.82
CA ILE A 25 -5.97 5.41 -8.09
C ILE A 25 -7.12 4.43 -7.84
N ASP A 26 -7.02 3.20 -8.32
CA ASP A 26 -8.02 2.17 -8.09
C ASP A 26 -8.16 1.87 -6.59
N TYR A 27 -7.03 1.65 -5.89
CA TYR A 27 -7.02 1.39 -4.46
C TYR A 27 -7.67 2.52 -3.62
N LEU A 28 -7.45 3.78 -4.01
CA LEU A 28 -8.04 4.95 -3.34
C LEU A 28 -9.54 5.11 -3.56
N ARG A 29 -10.15 4.39 -4.52
CA ARG A 29 -11.61 4.38 -4.71
C ARG A 29 -12.34 3.60 -3.62
N HIS A 30 -11.64 2.74 -2.90
CA HIS A 30 -12.24 1.93 -1.85
C HIS A 30 -12.25 2.69 -0.52
N PRO A 31 -13.42 3.08 0.01
CA PRO A 31 -13.49 3.65 1.35
C PRO A 31 -13.15 2.59 2.40
N SER A 32 -12.46 3.02 3.47
CA SER A 32 -12.12 2.19 4.64
C SER A 32 -12.19 3.09 5.88
N ILE A 33 -13.39 3.57 6.22
CA ILE A 33 -13.59 4.56 7.28
C ILE A 33 -13.79 3.83 8.60
N SER A 34 -12.74 3.80 9.44
CA SER A 34 -12.70 3.02 10.69
C SER A 34 -13.76 3.48 11.69
N ALA A 35 -13.89 4.79 11.88
CA ALA A 35 -14.85 5.42 12.79
C ALA A 35 -16.32 5.09 12.49
N GLU A 36 -16.63 4.73 11.24
CA GLU A 36 -17.97 4.40 10.76
C GLU A 36 -18.13 2.93 10.36
N ASN A 37 -17.06 2.13 10.50
CA ASN A 37 -16.98 0.74 10.05
C ASN A 37 -17.42 0.56 8.58
N ILE A 38 -16.98 1.46 7.69
CA ILE A 38 -17.29 1.40 6.26
C ILE A 38 -16.10 0.81 5.51
N GLY A 39 -16.29 -0.32 4.84
CA GLY A 39 -15.33 -0.85 3.86
C GLY A 39 -14.03 -1.42 4.44
N ILE A 40 -13.89 -1.46 5.77
CA ILE A 40 -12.68 -1.92 6.45
C ILE A 40 -12.36 -3.38 6.10
N ALA A 41 -13.33 -4.27 6.26
CA ALA A 41 -13.14 -5.69 5.99
C ALA A 41 -12.81 -5.95 4.51
N GLU A 42 -13.50 -5.24 3.60
CA GLU A 42 -13.30 -5.33 2.16
C GLU A 42 -11.91 -4.85 1.74
N VAL A 43 -11.45 -3.71 2.29
CA VAL A 43 -10.13 -3.16 1.99
C VAL A 43 -9.02 -4.03 2.61
N GLY A 44 -9.23 -4.57 3.81
CA GLY A 44 -8.29 -5.52 4.42
C GLY A 44 -8.13 -6.79 3.56
N ALA A 45 -9.23 -7.35 3.07
CA ALA A 45 -9.21 -8.49 2.16
C ALA A 45 -8.54 -8.17 0.81
N LEU A 46 -8.84 -7.00 0.23
CA LEU A 46 -8.22 -6.51 -1.01
C LEU A 46 -6.69 -6.39 -0.86
N LEU A 47 -6.21 -5.81 0.24
CA LEU A 47 -4.78 -5.70 0.52
C LEU A 47 -4.13 -7.08 0.70
N ALA A 48 -4.81 -8.02 1.36
CA ALA A 48 -4.30 -9.36 1.54
C ALA A 48 -4.09 -10.08 0.20
N GLU A 49 -5.02 -9.93 -0.74
CA GLU A 49 -4.90 -10.42 -2.12
C GLU A 49 -3.73 -9.74 -2.86
N MET A 50 -3.68 -8.40 -2.84
CA MET A 50 -2.61 -7.64 -3.50
C MET A 50 -1.21 -8.05 -3.02
N LEU A 51 -1.01 -8.23 -1.71
CA LEU A 51 0.28 -8.61 -1.14
C LEU A 51 0.63 -10.07 -1.46
N THR A 52 -0.37 -10.95 -1.54
CA THR A 52 -0.20 -12.33 -2.02
C THR A 52 0.28 -12.35 -3.47
N ASP A 53 -0.33 -11.54 -4.34
CA ASP A 53 0.04 -11.42 -5.76
C ASP A 53 1.45 -10.85 -5.97
N VAL A 54 1.92 -9.99 -5.06
CA VAL A 54 3.31 -9.50 -5.02
C VAL A 54 4.30 -10.63 -4.68
N GLY A 55 3.85 -11.72 -4.06
CA GLY A 55 4.65 -12.87 -3.69
C GLY A 55 5.07 -12.91 -2.21
N LEU A 56 4.36 -12.18 -1.35
CA LEU A 56 4.51 -12.25 0.10
C LEU A 56 3.58 -13.34 0.67
N GLU A 57 4.04 -13.99 1.75
CA GLU A 57 3.17 -14.83 2.57
C GLU A 57 2.28 -13.92 3.40
N THR A 58 0.97 -13.91 3.11
CA THR A 58 0.03 -12.91 3.64
C THR A 58 -1.11 -13.55 4.40
N SER A 59 -1.51 -12.92 5.51
CA SER A 59 -2.69 -13.30 6.29
C SER A 59 -3.47 -12.07 6.74
N LEU A 60 -4.79 -12.23 6.82
CA LEU A 60 -5.67 -11.31 7.50
C LEU A 60 -5.82 -11.78 8.95
N MET A 61 -5.41 -10.96 9.92
CA MET A 61 -5.50 -11.27 11.34
C MET A 61 -6.71 -10.55 11.94
N LEU A 62 -7.66 -11.33 12.43
CA LEU A 62 -8.81 -10.80 13.17
C LEU A 62 -8.35 -10.30 14.55
N THR A 63 -8.86 -9.14 14.97
CA THR A 63 -8.64 -8.54 16.29
C THR A 63 -9.97 -8.39 17.01
N GLU A 64 -9.97 -7.83 18.23
CA GLU A 64 -11.23 -7.42 18.87
C GLU A 64 -11.89 -6.23 18.16
N GLY A 65 -11.11 -5.42 17.44
CA GLY A 65 -11.55 -4.31 16.60
C GLY A 65 -11.44 -4.65 15.12
N HIS A 66 -10.81 -3.76 14.35
CA HIS A 66 -10.66 -3.96 12.90
C HIS A 66 -9.54 -4.95 12.56
N PRO A 67 -9.67 -5.74 11.47
CA PRO A 67 -8.66 -6.71 11.08
C PRO A 67 -7.34 -6.04 10.67
N MET A 68 -6.23 -6.71 10.92
CA MET A 68 -4.90 -6.30 10.47
C MET A 68 -4.44 -7.17 9.30
N VAL A 69 -3.74 -6.59 8.33
CA VAL A 69 -3.09 -7.35 7.25
C VAL A 69 -1.62 -7.52 7.60
N VAL A 70 -1.16 -8.77 7.65
CA VAL A 70 0.26 -9.08 7.87
C VAL A 70 0.81 -9.82 6.67
N ALA A 71 1.87 -9.30 6.06
CA ALA A 71 2.56 -9.92 4.95
C ALA A 71 4.06 -10.07 5.22
N ARG A 72 4.63 -11.20 4.80
CA ARG A 72 6.01 -11.57 5.15
C ARG A 72 6.77 -12.04 3.93
N TRP A 73 8.03 -11.62 3.84
CA TRP A 73 9.04 -12.21 2.98
C TRP A 73 10.29 -12.47 3.82
N GLU A 74 10.47 -13.72 4.24
CA GLU A 74 11.53 -14.14 5.17
C GLU A 74 12.49 -15.15 4.50
N LYS A 75 12.84 -14.89 3.24
CA LYS A 75 13.66 -15.81 2.41
C LYS A 75 15.13 -15.41 2.32
N ALA A 76 15.54 -14.28 2.90
CA ALA A 76 16.93 -13.83 2.93
C ALA A 76 17.65 -14.35 4.19
N LEU A 77 18.19 -15.56 4.09
CA LEU A 77 18.93 -16.21 5.18
C LEU A 77 20.09 -15.34 5.70
N GLY A 78 20.16 -15.17 7.02
CA GLY A 78 21.21 -14.39 7.69
C GLY A 78 21.13 -12.87 7.45
N LYS A 79 20.05 -12.36 6.85
CA LYS A 79 19.81 -10.92 6.70
C LYS A 79 18.86 -10.39 7.79
N PRO A 80 18.95 -9.10 8.14
CA PRO A 80 18.02 -8.49 9.09
C PRO A 80 16.58 -8.51 8.56
N THR A 81 15.62 -8.38 9.48
CA THR A 81 14.20 -8.20 9.16
C THR A 81 13.79 -6.77 9.41
N VAL A 82 13.16 -6.14 8.41
CA VAL A 82 12.60 -4.79 8.51
C VAL A 82 11.08 -4.91 8.62
N LEU A 83 10.49 -4.31 9.66
CA LEU A 83 9.06 -4.15 9.78
C LEU A 83 8.65 -2.81 9.17
N LEU A 84 7.75 -2.85 8.20
CA LEU A 84 7.07 -1.69 7.65
C LEU A 84 5.66 -1.67 8.23
N TYR A 85 5.38 -0.64 9.00
CA TYR A 85 4.07 -0.37 9.55
C TYR A 85 3.35 0.69 8.71
N GLY A 86 2.04 0.51 8.55
CA GLY A 86 1.12 1.52 8.02
C GLY A 86 -0.29 1.20 8.46
N HIS A 87 -1.25 1.99 7.98
CA HIS A 87 -2.66 1.75 8.23
C HIS A 87 -3.47 1.99 6.95
N TYR A 88 -4.53 1.20 6.78
CA TYR A 88 -5.36 1.23 5.59
C TYR A 88 -6.71 1.88 5.82
N ASP A 89 -7.08 2.16 7.06
CA ASP A 89 -8.23 2.96 7.37
C ASP A 89 -7.98 4.45 7.08
N VAL A 90 -9.07 5.19 6.97
CA VAL A 90 -9.03 6.60 6.63
C VAL A 90 -10.09 7.35 7.43
N GLN A 91 -9.82 8.62 7.70
CA GLN A 91 -10.78 9.50 8.35
C GLN A 91 -12.06 9.70 7.49
N PRO A 92 -13.22 9.99 8.11
CA PRO A 92 -14.39 10.51 7.41
C PRO A 92 -14.01 11.71 6.52
N ALA A 93 -14.70 11.86 5.39
CA ALA A 93 -14.38 12.90 4.41
C ALA A 93 -15.09 14.23 4.68
N ASP A 94 -15.78 14.38 5.80
CA ASP A 94 -16.54 15.59 6.10
C ASP A 94 -15.67 16.84 6.32
N PRO A 95 -16.18 18.03 5.96
CA PRO A 95 -17.46 18.24 5.28
C PRO A 95 -17.31 18.08 3.75
N ILE A 96 -18.21 17.29 3.14
CA ILE A 96 -18.14 16.89 1.72
C ILE A 96 -18.17 18.09 0.77
N ASP A 97 -18.85 19.18 1.13
CA ASP A 97 -19.00 20.40 0.31
C ASP A 97 -17.69 21.18 0.08
N LYS A 98 -16.66 20.93 0.91
CA LYS A 98 -15.33 21.55 0.74
C LYS A 98 -14.45 20.81 -0.28
N TRP A 99 -14.88 19.65 -0.75
CA TRP A 99 -14.15 18.89 -1.75
C TRP A 99 -14.43 19.40 -3.16
N LEU A 100 -13.37 19.62 -3.94
CA LEU A 100 -13.49 19.98 -5.36
C LEU A 100 -13.83 18.79 -6.27
N SER A 101 -13.57 17.57 -5.78
CA SER A 101 -13.91 16.29 -6.42
C SER A 101 -14.31 15.32 -5.32
N PRO A 102 -15.23 14.36 -5.55
CA PRO A 102 -15.62 13.42 -4.50
C PRO A 102 -14.42 12.73 -3.85
N PRO A 103 -14.42 12.52 -2.51
CA PRO A 103 -13.23 12.11 -1.76
C PRO A 103 -12.68 10.75 -2.18
N PHE A 104 -13.54 9.85 -2.65
CA PHE A 104 -13.18 8.51 -3.15
C PHE A 104 -13.26 8.42 -4.69
N GLU A 105 -13.20 9.55 -5.38
CA GLU A 105 -12.98 9.65 -6.82
C GLU A 105 -11.63 10.33 -7.08
N PRO A 106 -10.51 9.57 -7.05
CA PRO A 106 -9.18 10.14 -7.10
C PRO A 106 -8.97 10.94 -8.38
N THR A 107 -8.56 12.19 -8.21
CA THR A 107 -8.45 13.14 -9.32
C THR A 107 -7.07 13.78 -9.33
N ILE A 108 -6.43 13.83 -10.50
CA ILE A 108 -5.15 14.53 -10.67
C ILE A 108 -5.42 15.98 -11.05
N ARG A 109 -4.84 16.92 -10.30
CA ARG A 109 -4.84 18.36 -10.61
C ARG A 109 -3.45 18.93 -10.39
N ASP A 110 -2.93 19.66 -11.35
CA ASP A 110 -1.60 20.32 -11.27
C ASP A 110 -0.48 19.37 -10.79
N GLY A 111 -0.48 18.13 -11.30
CA GLY A 111 0.52 17.12 -10.95
C GLY A 111 0.35 16.47 -9.57
N ARG A 112 -0.74 16.75 -8.85
CA ARG A 112 -1.06 16.18 -7.53
C ARG A 112 -2.29 15.29 -7.59
N LEU A 113 -2.24 14.16 -6.89
CA LEU A 113 -3.38 13.26 -6.73
C LEU A 113 -4.19 13.66 -5.49
N TYR A 114 -5.48 13.91 -5.68
CA TYR A 114 -6.40 14.28 -4.62
C TYR A 114 -7.44 13.17 -4.40
N ALA A 115 -7.41 12.58 -3.21
CA ALA A 115 -8.40 11.64 -2.70
C ALA A 115 -8.25 11.53 -1.16
N ARG A 116 -9.31 11.11 -0.47
CA ARG A 116 -9.21 10.64 0.92
C ARG A 116 -8.31 9.40 0.96
N GLY A 117 -7.37 9.36 1.89
CA GLY A 117 -6.38 8.29 2.00
C GLY A 117 -5.08 8.55 1.22
N ALA A 118 -5.07 9.45 0.23
CA ALA A 118 -3.92 9.60 -0.67
C ALA A 118 -2.63 9.98 0.05
N GLY A 119 -2.69 10.97 0.95
CA GLY A 119 -1.55 11.37 1.78
C GLY A 119 -1.45 10.61 3.10
N ASP A 120 -2.55 10.02 3.56
CA ASP A 120 -2.69 9.48 4.91
C ASP A 120 -3.67 8.29 4.97
N ASN A 121 -3.19 7.04 4.94
CA ASN A 121 -1.81 6.63 4.62
C ASN A 121 -1.69 5.73 3.37
N LYS A 122 -2.80 5.51 2.67
CA LYS A 122 -2.89 4.65 1.48
C LYS A 122 -1.80 4.89 0.44
N GLY A 123 -1.46 6.15 0.15
CA GLY A 123 -0.38 6.42 -0.80
C GLY A 123 1.00 5.99 -0.31
N GLN A 124 1.31 6.19 0.98
CA GLN A 124 2.63 5.91 1.54
C GLN A 124 2.89 4.40 1.63
N HIS A 125 2.01 3.63 2.26
CA HIS A 125 2.23 2.18 2.36
C HIS A 125 2.14 1.50 1.00
N PHE A 126 1.30 2.00 0.09
CA PHE A 126 1.24 1.45 -1.27
C PHE A 126 2.54 1.69 -2.05
N ALA A 127 3.20 2.84 -1.88
CA ALA A 127 4.52 3.07 -2.45
C ALA A 127 5.57 2.07 -1.93
N GLN A 128 5.49 1.68 -0.65
CA GLN A 128 6.36 0.64 -0.08
C GLN A 128 6.08 -0.74 -0.69
N ILE A 129 4.81 -1.09 -0.88
CA ILE A 129 4.39 -2.33 -1.56
C ILE A 129 4.96 -2.39 -2.98
N LEU A 130 4.82 -1.30 -3.74
CA LEU A 130 5.34 -1.21 -5.11
C LEU A 130 6.87 -1.29 -5.16
N ALA A 131 7.58 -0.76 -4.15
CA ALA A 131 9.02 -0.89 -4.06
C ALA A 131 9.45 -2.35 -3.84
N ILE A 132 8.75 -3.08 -2.96
CA ILE A 132 8.98 -4.51 -2.72
C ILE A 132 8.71 -5.30 -4.00
N GLU A 133 7.57 -5.06 -4.65
CA GLU A 133 7.21 -5.68 -5.92
C GLU A 133 8.30 -5.44 -6.97
N SER A 134 8.76 -4.19 -7.11
CA SER A 134 9.80 -3.81 -8.08
C SER A 134 11.11 -4.55 -7.83
N HIS A 135 11.54 -4.68 -6.57
CA HIS A 135 12.71 -5.47 -6.21
C HIS A 135 12.55 -6.95 -6.58
N LEU A 136 11.39 -7.55 -6.28
CA LEU A 136 11.10 -8.93 -6.63
C LEU A 136 11.03 -9.15 -8.15
N LYS A 137 10.46 -8.21 -8.91
CA LYS A 137 10.38 -8.31 -10.38
C LYS A 137 11.77 -8.21 -11.02
N VAL A 138 12.63 -7.33 -10.53
CA VAL A 138 13.96 -7.09 -11.12
C VAL A 138 14.95 -8.19 -10.74
N TYR A 139 14.93 -8.65 -9.49
CA TYR A 139 15.97 -9.55 -8.95
C TYR A 139 15.48 -10.92 -8.50
N GLY A 140 14.16 -11.14 -8.39
CA GLY A 140 13.57 -12.35 -7.82
C GLY A 140 13.75 -12.49 -6.30
N VAL A 141 14.44 -11.55 -5.65
CA VAL A 141 14.78 -11.59 -4.21
C VAL A 141 14.81 -10.19 -3.60
N LEU A 142 14.53 -10.10 -2.30
CA LEU A 142 14.74 -8.88 -1.52
C LEU A 142 16.13 -8.86 -0.87
N PRO A 143 16.71 -7.67 -0.62
CA PRO A 143 18.03 -7.53 0.01
C PRO A 143 18.03 -7.88 1.51
N CYS A 144 16.87 -7.88 2.15
CA CYS A 144 16.64 -8.23 3.55
C CYS A 144 15.28 -8.92 3.70
N ASN A 145 14.99 -9.44 4.89
CA ASN A 145 13.64 -9.92 5.20
C ASN A 145 12.73 -8.71 5.45
N VAL A 146 11.46 -8.84 5.11
CA VAL A 146 10.46 -7.77 5.27
C VAL A 146 9.19 -8.35 5.89
N ILE A 147 8.65 -7.61 6.85
CA ILE A 147 7.30 -7.81 7.37
C ILE A 147 6.54 -6.51 7.10
N LEU A 148 5.33 -6.60 6.55
CA LEU A 148 4.38 -5.51 6.47
C LEU A 148 3.28 -5.78 7.48
N LEU A 149 2.93 -4.77 8.27
CA LEU A 149 1.76 -4.77 9.14
C LEU A 149 0.93 -3.54 8.79
N LEU A 150 -0.26 -3.76 8.25
CA LEU A 150 -1.22 -2.71 7.91
C LEU A 150 -2.44 -2.85 8.82
N GLU A 151 -2.66 -1.89 9.72
CA GLU A 151 -3.83 -1.90 10.61
C GLU A 151 -5.02 -1.13 10.03
N GLY A 152 -6.22 -1.42 10.53
CA GLY A 152 -7.47 -0.77 10.11
C GLY A 152 -8.06 0.15 11.17
N GLU A 153 -7.28 0.59 12.16
CA GLU A 153 -7.76 1.33 13.33
C GLU A 153 -6.64 2.19 13.96
N GLU A 154 -5.92 2.97 13.15
CA GLU A 154 -4.94 3.96 13.66
C GLU A 154 -5.63 5.11 14.42
#